data_AF-A0A7X6ZE05-F1
#
_entry.id   AF-A0A7X6ZE05-F1
#
_cell.length_a   1.000
_cell.length_b   1.000
_cell.length_c   1.000
_cell.angle_alpha   90.00
_cell.angle_beta   90.00
_cell.angle_gamma   90.00
#
_symmetry.space_group_name_H-M   'P 1'
#
loop_
_entity.id
_entity.type
_entity.pdbx_description
1 polymer ?
#
loop_
_entity_poly.entity_id
_entity_poly.type
_entity_poly.pdbx_seq_one_letter_code
_entity_poly.pdbx_strand_id
1 'polypeptide(L)'
;MNVLNVGTYSPQQCGIASFSKDLRDNLMRLGERISIAAVSDPHYTYQYPHEVSYVLRQTQKSDYANTANAVNSNIGIDLVIVQHEYGIYGGADGNYLLDFTSHLKKPFVLVTHTVLPTPTASQRTVLRNLCRQATAVVCMTETSALLASQLYEAASEKVYVIQHGLPPFPQKNRCQLKREYGFADKDLITTFGLIGPGKGIEIVIRTLPELVTRHRNLMYLIVGRTHPLLVKHEGERYRDMLTDLVIDLGLQDHVSFINRFLEPEELGDYLYMTDIYLSPYPQMGQSISGTLAYALGCGRAIVSTPHIYAQMAGQEQRGLVAPDTTPQSLAKLLNRILSEPDLKLKLEKRAASLGRKIKWPYIAQQYAVLGESILKS
;
A
#
# COMPACT_ATOMS: atom_id res chain seq x y z
N MET A 1 11.67 -21.44 -10.93
CA MET A 1 12.75 -20.61 -10.35
C MET A 1 12.72 -20.73 -8.83
N ASN A 2 13.87 -20.56 -8.20
CA ASN A 2 13.99 -20.39 -6.76
C ASN A 2 14.30 -18.93 -6.45
N VAL A 3 13.38 -18.26 -5.77
CA VAL A 3 13.45 -16.81 -5.54
C VAL A 3 13.57 -16.53 -4.05
N LEU A 4 14.47 -15.62 -3.69
CA LEU A 4 14.51 -15.02 -2.36
C LEU A 4 13.84 -13.65 -2.39
N ASN A 5 12.76 -13.47 -1.64
CA ASN A 5 12.13 -12.17 -1.46
C ASN A 5 12.66 -11.48 -0.19
N VAL A 6 13.23 -10.29 -0.33
CA VAL A 6 13.89 -9.51 0.73
C VAL A 6 13.03 -8.29 1.06
N GLY A 7 12.57 -8.17 2.30
CA GLY A 7 11.72 -7.07 2.75
C GLY A 7 11.10 -7.35 4.11
N THR A 8 10.12 -6.54 4.53
CA THR A 8 9.31 -6.90 5.71
C THR A 8 8.39 -8.08 5.38
N TYR A 9 8.06 -8.87 6.40
CA TYR A 9 7.24 -10.08 6.27
C TYR A 9 6.46 -10.37 7.55
N SER A 10 5.36 -11.12 7.44
CA SER A 10 4.57 -11.57 8.59
C SER A 10 5.45 -12.35 9.58
N PRO A 11 5.34 -12.16 10.91
CA PRO A 11 4.23 -11.51 11.64
C PRO A 11 4.30 -9.98 11.78
N GLN A 12 5.31 -9.30 11.21
CA GLN A 12 5.34 -7.83 11.22
C GLN A 12 4.15 -7.27 10.43
N GLN A 13 3.36 -6.38 11.06
CA GLN A 13 2.14 -5.83 10.47
C GLN A 13 2.44 -4.53 9.72
N CYS A 14 2.63 -4.62 8.40
CA CYS A 14 2.67 -3.46 7.51
C CYS A 14 2.23 -3.82 6.08
N GLY A 15 2.08 -2.80 5.22
CA GLY A 15 1.64 -2.99 3.83
C GLY A 15 2.63 -3.82 3.00
N ILE A 16 3.93 -3.60 3.17
CA ILE A 16 4.98 -4.34 2.44
C ILE A 16 5.06 -5.80 2.91
N ALA A 17 4.83 -6.07 4.19
CA ALA A 17 4.74 -7.45 4.68
C ALA A 17 3.56 -8.20 4.06
N SER A 18 2.42 -7.52 3.86
CA SER A 18 1.26 -8.07 3.16
C SER A 18 1.55 -8.30 1.68
N PHE A 19 2.18 -7.33 1.01
CA PHE A 19 2.62 -7.45 -0.38
C PHE A 19 3.59 -8.63 -0.58
N SER A 20 4.61 -8.75 0.27
CA SER A 20 5.59 -9.84 0.24
C SER A 20 4.93 -11.20 0.40
N LYS A 21 3.94 -11.32 1.30
CA LYS A 21 3.18 -12.55 1.51
C LYS A 21 2.32 -12.90 0.30
N ASP A 22 1.57 -11.94 -0.23
CA ASP A 22 0.71 -12.19 -1.39
C ASP A 22 1.54 -12.54 -2.64
N LEU A 23 2.66 -11.84 -2.88
CA LEU A 23 3.58 -12.15 -3.99
C LEU A 23 4.11 -13.58 -3.86
N ARG A 24 4.59 -13.96 -2.67
CA ARG A 24 5.08 -15.31 -2.37
C ARG A 24 3.99 -16.35 -2.65
N ASP A 25 2.83 -16.20 -2.04
CA ASP A 25 1.76 -17.20 -2.09
C ASP A 25 1.24 -17.40 -3.53
N ASN A 26 1.22 -16.35 -4.34
CA ASN A 26 0.77 -16.45 -5.73
C ASN A 26 1.85 -16.92 -6.69
N LEU A 27 3.13 -16.61 -6.47
CA LEU A 27 4.22 -17.22 -7.23
C LEU A 27 4.33 -18.73 -6.93
N MET A 28 4.13 -19.14 -5.67
CA MET A 28 4.11 -20.57 -5.31
C MET A 28 3.00 -21.35 -6.03
N ARG A 29 1.83 -20.74 -6.28
CA ARG A 29 0.75 -21.34 -7.07
C ARG A 29 1.12 -21.54 -8.54
N LEU A 30 2.09 -20.79 -9.05
CA LEU A 30 2.64 -20.96 -10.40
C LEU A 30 3.75 -22.02 -10.46
N GLY A 31 4.08 -22.68 -9.34
CA GLY A 31 5.13 -23.69 -9.25
C GLY A 31 6.51 -23.12 -8.88
N GLU A 32 6.61 -21.83 -8.58
CA GLU A 32 7.84 -21.20 -8.12
C GLU A 32 8.15 -21.56 -6.66
N ARG A 33 9.45 -21.60 -6.30
CA ARG A 33 9.87 -21.79 -4.91
C ARG A 33 10.32 -20.46 -4.33
N ILE A 34 9.64 -19.99 -3.30
CA ILE A 34 9.88 -18.65 -2.73
C ILE A 34 10.28 -18.78 -1.26
N SER A 35 11.50 -18.34 -0.95
CA SER A 35 11.98 -18.14 0.42
C SER A 35 12.02 -16.65 0.77
N ILE A 36 12.04 -16.33 2.06
CA ILE A 36 12.00 -14.96 2.56
C ILE A 36 13.29 -14.62 3.32
N ALA A 37 13.81 -13.42 3.07
CA ALA A 37 14.75 -12.72 3.94
C ALA A 37 14.00 -11.56 4.63
N ALA A 38 13.59 -11.79 5.87
CA ALA A 38 12.76 -10.85 6.61
C ALA A 38 13.62 -9.75 7.26
N VAL A 39 13.29 -8.49 7.00
CA VAL A 39 13.89 -7.36 7.72
C VAL A 39 13.14 -7.16 9.02
N SER A 40 13.81 -7.41 10.14
CA SER A 40 13.24 -7.39 11.47
C SER A 40 13.57 -6.08 12.18
N ASP A 41 12.54 -5.30 12.50
CA ASP A 41 12.69 -4.12 13.33
C ASP A 41 13.14 -4.47 14.77
N PRO A 42 13.74 -3.53 15.51
CA PRO A 42 14.22 -3.78 16.87
C PRO A 42 13.12 -3.68 17.93
N HIS A 43 11.88 -3.36 17.55
CA HIS A 43 10.83 -3.02 18.50
C HIS A 43 10.08 -4.24 19.02
N TYR A 44 10.08 -5.35 18.29
CA TYR A 44 9.41 -6.59 18.66
C TYR A 44 10.32 -7.80 18.41
N THR A 45 10.07 -8.86 19.17
CA THR A 45 10.62 -10.19 18.89
C THR A 45 9.60 -10.96 18.08
N TYR A 46 9.96 -11.34 16.86
CA TYR A 46 9.07 -12.06 15.95
C TYR A 46 9.41 -13.54 15.91
N GLN A 47 8.37 -14.38 15.96
CA GLN A 47 8.48 -15.79 15.60
C GLN A 47 8.14 -15.92 14.12
N TYR A 48 9.18 -15.90 13.27
CA TYR A 48 9.00 -16.03 11.84
C TYR A 48 8.66 -17.48 11.44
N PRO A 49 7.82 -17.67 10.42
CA PRO A 49 7.48 -19.00 9.93
C PRO A 49 8.63 -19.62 9.10
N HIS A 50 8.55 -20.92 8.84
CA HIS A 50 9.62 -21.71 8.20
C HIS A 50 10.05 -21.22 6.82
N GLU A 51 9.19 -20.49 6.09
CA GLU A 51 9.59 -19.89 4.80
C GLU A 51 10.60 -18.74 4.93
N VAL A 52 10.80 -18.20 6.13
CA VAL A 52 11.83 -17.19 6.40
C VAL A 52 13.16 -17.88 6.64
N SER A 53 13.99 -17.88 5.59
CA SER A 53 15.32 -18.51 5.61
C SER A 53 16.41 -17.59 6.16
N TYR A 54 16.19 -16.27 6.12
CA TYR A 54 17.13 -15.28 6.63
C TYR A 54 16.39 -14.20 7.41
N VAL A 55 17.02 -13.68 8.47
CA VAL A 55 16.52 -12.55 9.24
C VAL A 55 17.60 -11.47 9.25
N LEU A 56 17.30 -10.31 8.68
CA LEU A 56 18.16 -9.13 8.74
C LEU A 56 17.68 -8.26 9.89
N ARG A 57 18.47 -8.08 10.95
CA ARG A 57 18.11 -7.09 11.97
C ARG A 57 18.27 -5.71 11.36
N GLN A 58 17.19 -4.93 11.35
CA GLN A 58 17.12 -3.64 10.66
C GLN A 58 18.31 -2.75 11.02
N THR A 59 18.63 -2.64 12.31
CA THR A 59 19.69 -1.77 12.85
C THR A 59 21.10 -2.34 12.78
N GLN A 60 21.27 -3.61 12.40
CA GLN A 60 22.59 -4.26 12.37
C GLN A 60 23.19 -4.25 10.96
N LYS A 61 24.07 -3.28 10.68
CA LYS A 61 24.68 -3.12 9.35
C LYS A 61 25.39 -4.39 8.83
N SER A 62 26.06 -5.15 9.70
CA SER A 62 26.78 -6.36 9.28
C SER A 62 25.86 -7.47 8.75
N ASP A 63 24.59 -7.52 9.18
CA ASP A 63 23.65 -8.56 8.75
C ASP A 63 23.38 -8.47 7.23
N TYR A 64 23.45 -7.28 6.64
CA TYR A 64 23.21 -7.03 5.22
C TYR A 64 24.30 -7.69 4.36
N ALA A 65 25.57 -7.39 4.62
CA ALA A 65 26.68 -8.01 3.90
C ALA A 65 26.78 -9.53 4.18
N ASN A 66 26.58 -9.96 5.42
CA ASN A 66 26.61 -11.37 5.79
C ASN A 66 25.50 -12.17 5.09
N THR A 67 24.28 -11.62 5.03
CA THR A 67 23.16 -12.27 4.34
C THR A 67 23.42 -12.34 2.84
N ALA A 68 23.92 -11.28 2.21
CA ALA A 68 24.28 -11.30 0.78
C ALA A 68 25.30 -12.41 0.47
N ASN A 69 26.33 -12.56 1.31
CA ASN A 69 27.32 -13.63 1.18
C ASN A 69 26.71 -15.03 1.38
N ALA A 70 25.81 -15.20 2.35
CA ALA A 70 25.11 -16.47 2.55
C ALA A 70 24.19 -16.83 1.37
N VAL A 71 23.52 -15.82 0.79
CA VAL A 71 22.67 -15.96 -0.40
C VAL A 71 23.50 -16.35 -1.62
N ASN A 72 24.67 -15.74 -1.80
CA ASN A 72 25.58 -16.09 -2.91
C ASN A 72 26.00 -17.56 -2.87
N SER A 73 26.23 -18.11 -1.67
CA SER A 73 26.63 -19.51 -1.47
C SER A 73 25.46 -20.50 -1.56
N ASN A 74 24.21 -20.02 -1.56
CA ASN A 74 23.03 -20.87 -1.64
C ASN A 74 22.70 -21.19 -3.10
N ILE A 75 22.97 -22.43 -3.52
CA ILE A 75 22.65 -22.90 -4.88
C ILE A 75 21.15 -23.01 -5.14
N GLY A 76 20.34 -23.08 -4.08
CA GLY A 76 18.88 -23.08 -4.17
C GLY A 76 18.26 -21.70 -4.31
N ILE A 77 19.04 -20.65 -4.65
CA ILE A 77 18.54 -19.30 -4.94
C ILE A 77 19.07 -18.87 -6.30
N ASP A 78 18.14 -18.62 -7.24
CA ASP A 78 18.43 -18.21 -8.62
C ASP A 78 18.31 -16.69 -8.77
N LEU A 79 17.30 -16.10 -8.14
CA LEU A 79 16.92 -14.69 -8.28
C LEU A 79 16.58 -14.09 -6.91
N VAL A 80 16.91 -12.81 -6.71
CA VAL A 80 16.49 -12.05 -5.52
C VAL A 80 15.46 -10.98 -5.92
N ILE A 81 14.37 -10.86 -5.17
CA ILE A 81 13.43 -9.75 -5.30
C ILE A 81 13.56 -8.89 -4.04
N VAL A 82 13.89 -7.61 -4.21
CA VAL A 82 14.11 -6.66 -3.12
C VAL A 82 12.93 -5.68 -3.06
N GLN A 83 12.22 -5.65 -1.94
CA GLN A 83 11.13 -4.71 -1.69
C GLN A 83 11.70 -3.41 -1.12
N HIS A 84 11.76 -2.35 -1.91
CA HIS A 84 12.33 -1.07 -1.47
C HIS A 84 11.29 -0.10 -0.93
N GLU A 85 11.53 0.34 0.30
CA GLU A 85 10.93 1.52 0.94
C GLU A 85 11.98 2.10 1.90
N TYR A 86 12.01 3.44 2.05
CA TYR A 86 13.09 4.14 2.73
C TYR A 86 13.20 3.85 4.23
N GLY A 87 12.10 3.45 4.88
CA GLY A 87 12.00 3.20 6.31
C GLY A 87 12.09 1.74 6.74
N ILE A 88 12.08 0.76 5.83
CA ILE A 88 12.12 -0.65 6.25
C ILE A 88 13.54 -1.17 6.51
N TYR A 89 14.55 -0.59 5.87
CA TYR A 89 15.96 -0.94 6.09
C TYR A 89 16.63 0.02 7.08
N GLY A 90 17.77 -0.38 7.62
CA GLY A 90 18.53 0.43 8.57
C GLY A 90 19.36 1.52 7.91
N GLY A 91 19.87 2.41 8.76
CA GLY A 91 20.64 3.57 8.34
C GLY A 91 19.76 4.71 7.80
N ALA A 92 20.39 5.81 7.40
CA ALA A 92 19.67 6.94 6.84
C ALA A 92 19.04 6.53 5.50
N ASP A 93 17.72 6.73 5.38
CA ASP A 93 16.94 6.41 4.17
C ASP A 93 17.11 4.97 3.67
N GLY A 94 17.37 4.02 4.59
CA GLY A 94 17.53 2.61 4.26
C GLY A 94 18.87 2.26 3.61
N ASN A 95 19.89 3.12 3.74
CA ASN A 95 21.17 2.96 3.05
C ASN A 95 21.93 1.65 3.36
N TYR A 96 21.61 0.92 4.43
CA TYR A 96 22.20 -0.40 4.70
C TYR A 96 21.85 -1.43 3.62
N LEU A 97 20.75 -1.22 2.89
CA LEU A 97 20.42 -2.05 1.73
C LEU A 97 21.52 -2.00 0.65
N LEU A 98 22.24 -0.88 0.52
CA LEU A 98 23.36 -0.77 -0.42
C LEU A 98 24.50 -1.73 -0.06
N ASP A 99 24.71 -2.02 1.23
CA ASP A 99 25.69 -3.01 1.66
C ASP A 99 25.25 -4.43 1.26
N PHE A 100 23.95 -4.73 1.29
CA PHE A 100 23.42 -6.00 0.80
C PHE A 100 23.60 -6.12 -0.72
N THR A 101 23.14 -5.13 -1.50
CA THR A 101 23.17 -5.22 -2.97
C THR A 101 24.59 -5.16 -3.54
N SER A 102 25.52 -4.44 -2.90
CA SER A 102 26.92 -4.38 -3.35
C SER A 102 27.70 -5.68 -3.15
N HIS A 103 27.29 -6.51 -2.20
CA HIS A 103 27.88 -7.84 -1.96
C HIS A 103 27.13 -8.97 -2.67
N LEU A 104 25.93 -8.70 -3.20
CA LEU A 104 25.13 -9.70 -3.89
C LEU A 104 25.66 -9.96 -5.30
N LYS A 105 25.92 -11.24 -5.62
CA LYS A 105 26.37 -11.69 -6.95
C LYS A 105 25.22 -12.24 -7.81
N LYS A 106 24.11 -12.62 -7.17
CA LYS A 106 22.89 -13.10 -7.84
C LYS A 106 22.15 -11.91 -8.49
N PRO A 107 21.47 -12.10 -9.63
CA PRO A 107 20.64 -11.04 -10.20
C PRO A 107 19.53 -10.66 -9.23
N PHE A 108 19.14 -9.38 -9.23
CA PHE A 108 18.03 -8.92 -8.40
C PHE A 108 17.08 -7.96 -9.11
N VAL A 109 15.80 -8.11 -8.74
CA VAL A 109 14.71 -7.21 -9.12
C VAL A 109 14.45 -6.26 -7.95
N LEU A 110 14.48 -4.96 -8.21
CA LEU A 110 14.15 -3.92 -7.23
C LEU A 110 12.70 -3.50 -7.39
N VAL A 111 11.83 -3.78 -6.41
CA VAL A 111 10.43 -3.32 -6.40
C VAL A 111 10.35 -2.02 -5.60
N THR A 112 10.01 -0.91 -6.25
CA THR A 112 9.97 0.41 -5.59
C THR A 112 8.55 0.72 -5.10
N HIS A 113 8.31 0.64 -3.79
CA HIS A 113 7.02 1.00 -3.16
C HIS A 113 6.85 2.53 -3.01
N THR A 114 7.97 3.25 -2.94
CA THR A 114 8.01 4.72 -2.85
C THR A 114 9.03 5.31 -3.83
N VAL A 115 8.54 6.02 -4.84
CA VAL A 115 9.36 6.86 -5.74
C VAL A 115 8.97 8.32 -5.55
N LEU A 116 9.83 9.10 -4.88
CA LEU A 116 9.54 10.49 -4.52
C LEU A 116 9.82 11.43 -5.70
N PRO A 117 8.96 12.41 -6.00
CA PRO A 117 9.22 13.43 -7.02
C PRO A 117 10.21 14.50 -6.53
N THR A 118 10.27 14.71 -5.21
CA THR A 118 11.14 15.68 -4.54
C THR A 118 11.90 15.00 -3.38
N PRO A 119 12.84 14.08 -3.67
CA PRO A 119 13.63 13.40 -2.65
C PRO A 119 14.65 14.33 -2.01
N THR A 120 15.06 14.01 -0.78
CA THR A 120 16.30 14.58 -0.23
C THR A 120 17.52 14.08 -1.03
N ALA A 121 18.67 14.74 -0.87
CA ALA A 121 19.91 14.30 -1.53
C ALA A 121 20.31 12.86 -1.16
N SER A 122 20.08 12.47 0.10
CA SER A 122 20.33 11.11 0.59
C SER A 122 19.37 10.09 -0.04
N GLN A 123 18.05 10.35 -0.01
CA GLN A 123 17.03 9.51 -0.66
C GLN A 123 17.31 9.30 -2.15
N ARG A 124 17.64 10.40 -2.86
CA ARG A 124 18.00 10.33 -4.29
C ARG A 124 19.21 9.44 -4.52
N THR A 125 20.25 9.59 -3.69
CA THR A 125 21.48 8.82 -3.81
C THR A 125 21.25 7.33 -3.55
N VAL A 126 20.48 6.98 -2.52
CA VAL A 126 20.17 5.58 -2.19
C VAL A 126 19.42 4.92 -3.33
N LEU A 127 18.26 5.47 -3.74
CA LEU A 127 17.44 4.84 -4.78
C LEU A 127 18.16 4.80 -6.14
N ARG A 128 18.89 5.85 -6.53
CA ARG A 128 19.71 5.84 -7.75
C ARG A 128 20.73 4.70 -7.75
N ASN A 129 21.46 4.51 -6.65
CA ASN A 129 22.46 3.46 -6.57
C ASN A 129 21.84 2.06 -6.62
N LEU A 130 20.65 1.87 -6.02
CA LEU A 130 19.90 0.62 -6.11
C LEU A 130 19.43 0.36 -7.56
N CYS A 131 18.84 1.36 -8.22
CA CYS A 131 18.42 1.27 -9.62
C CYS A 131 19.57 0.89 -10.55
N ARG A 132 20.76 1.47 -10.35
CA ARG A 132 21.95 1.17 -11.16
C ARG A 132 22.42 -0.28 -11.01
N GLN A 133 22.38 -0.81 -9.78
CA GLN A 133 22.80 -2.17 -9.46
C GLN A 133 21.77 -3.22 -9.87
N ALA A 134 20.48 -2.87 -9.90
CA ALA A 134 19.41 -3.79 -10.20
C ALA A 134 19.50 -4.35 -11.62
N THR A 135 19.11 -5.62 -11.76
CA THR A 135 18.91 -6.25 -13.07
C THR A 135 17.61 -5.76 -13.71
N ALA A 136 16.57 -5.57 -12.89
CA ALA A 136 15.32 -4.94 -13.28
C ALA A 136 14.79 -4.07 -12.13
N VAL A 137 14.12 -2.97 -12.47
CA VAL A 137 13.44 -2.06 -11.54
C VAL A 137 11.94 -2.13 -11.83
N VAL A 138 11.17 -2.58 -10.86
CA VAL A 138 9.71 -2.66 -10.95
C VAL A 138 9.09 -1.48 -10.23
N CYS A 139 8.36 -0.66 -10.98
CA CYS A 139 7.52 0.41 -10.47
C CYS A 139 6.05 0.00 -10.57
N MET A 140 5.19 0.40 -9.63
CA MET A 140 3.77 0.01 -9.70
C MET A 140 2.90 0.97 -10.53
N THR A 141 3.50 2.04 -11.05
CA THR A 141 2.81 3.03 -11.87
C THR A 141 3.73 3.57 -12.96
N GLU A 142 3.13 4.04 -14.07
CA GLU A 142 3.83 4.74 -15.15
C GLU A 142 4.52 6.02 -14.64
N THR A 143 3.88 6.76 -13.74
CA THR A 143 4.47 7.96 -13.13
C THR A 143 5.72 7.62 -12.33
N SER A 144 5.68 6.54 -11.53
CA SER A 144 6.84 6.07 -10.78
C SER A 144 7.95 5.58 -11.72
N ALA A 145 7.63 4.91 -12.82
CA ALA A 145 8.61 4.48 -13.82
C ALA A 145 9.30 5.67 -14.52
N LEU A 146 8.52 6.70 -14.86
CA LEU A 146 9.04 7.94 -15.42
C LEU A 146 9.99 8.64 -14.44
N LEU A 147 9.58 8.77 -13.17
CA LEU A 147 10.42 9.36 -12.12
C LEU A 147 11.69 8.53 -11.87
N ALA A 148 11.58 7.20 -11.82
CA ALA A 148 12.72 6.30 -11.65
C ALA A 148 13.76 6.52 -12.76
N SER A 149 13.30 6.68 -14.00
CA SER A 149 14.17 6.92 -15.15
C SER A 149 14.78 8.34 -15.12
N GLN A 150 13.95 9.37 -14.94
CA GLN A 150 14.37 10.77 -15.09
C GLN A 150 15.15 11.31 -13.89
N LEU A 151 14.76 10.95 -12.67
CA LEU A 151 15.29 11.54 -11.43
C LEU A 151 16.31 10.63 -10.73
N TYR A 152 16.08 9.31 -10.81
CA TYR A 152 16.92 8.30 -10.19
C TYR A 152 17.79 7.54 -11.19
N GLU A 153 17.82 7.97 -12.46
CA GLU A 153 18.73 7.49 -13.50
C GLU A 153 18.65 5.96 -13.70
N ALA A 154 17.47 5.36 -13.48
CA ALA A 154 17.22 3.97 -13.83
C ALA A 154 17.24 3.84 -15.36
N ALA A 155 18.03 2.89 -15.87
CA ALA A 155 18.11 2.63 -17.30
C ALA A 155 16.75 2.15 -17.82
N SER A 156 16.21 2.78 -18.89
CA SER A 156 14.82 2.58 -19.32
C SER A 156 14.51 1.14 -19.72
N GLU A 157 15.49 0.43 -20.28
CA GLU A 157 15.40 -0.99 -20.63
C GLU A 157 15.28 -1.93 -19.41
N LYS A 158 15.63 -1.43 -18.22
CA LYS A 158 15.49 -2.15 -16.94
C LYS A 158 14.21 -1.81 -16.20
N VAL A 159 13.43 -0.81 -16.63
CA VAL A 159 12.26 -0.34 -15.90
C VAL A 159 11.00 -1.05 -16.39
N TYR A 160 10.29 -1.70 -15.47
CA TYR A 160 9.06 -2.43 -15.72
C TYR A 160 7.92 -1.86 -14.87
N VAL A 161 6.72 -1.79 -15.45
CA VAL A 161 5.51 -1.42 -14.72
C VAL A 161 4.72 -2.66 -14.37
N ILE A 162 4.74 -3.05 -13.10
CA ILE A 162 3.90 -4.14 -12.56
C ILE A 162 3.09 -3.59 -11.40
N GLN A 163 1.78 -3.49 -11.60
CA GLN A 163 0.87 -2.87 -10.64
C GLN A 163 0.72 -3.68 -9.35
N HIS A 164 0.25 -3.02 -8.29
CA HIS A 164 -0.06 -3.69 -7.03
C HIS A 164 -1.15 -4.76 -7.21
N GLY A 165 -0.94 -5.94 -6.62
CA GLY A 165 -1.92 -7.01 -6.66
C GLY A 165 -3.12 -6.78 -5.75
N LEU A 166 -4.30 -7.18 -6.23
CA LEU A 166 -5.54 -7.23 -5.46
C LEU A 166 -5.70 -8.65 -4.88
N PRO A 167 -5.82 -8.78 -3.54
CA PRO A 167 -6.21 -10.04 -2.89
C PRO A 167 -7.53 -10.59 -3.45
N PRO A 168 -7.75 -11.91 -3.36
CA PRO A 168 -8.96 -12.54 -3.87
C PRO A 168 -10.15 -12.25 -2.95
N PHE A 169 -10.60 -11.00 -2.89
CA PHE A 169 -11.82 -10.63 -2.18
C PHE A 169 -13.02 -11.17 -2.97
N PRO A 170 -13.84 -12.06 -2.40
CA PRO A 170 -15.03 -12.55 -3.07
C PRO A 170 -16.02 -11.41 -3.26
N GLN A 171 -16.44 -11.17 -4.50
CA GLN A 171 -17.41 -10.12 -4.77
C GLN A 171 -18.77 -10.51 -4.18
N LYS A 172 -19.27 -9.68 -3.27
CA LYS A 172 -20.57 -9.85 -2.59
C LYS A 172 -21.51 -8.69 -2.92
N ASN A 173 -22.82 -8.88 -2.70
CA ASN A 173 -23.82 -7.85 -2.96
C ASN A 173 -23.72 -6.73 -1.89
N ARG A 174 -23.54 -5.47 -2.34
CA ARG A 174 -23.40 -4.31 -1.45
C ARG A 174 -24.57 -4.15 -0.48
N CYS A 175 -25.81 -4.26 -0.96
CA CYS A 175 -27.01 -4.06 -0.13
C CYS A 175 -27.19 -5.18 0.90
N GLN A 176 -26.80 -6.41 0.55
CA GLN A 176 -26.78 -7.52 1.49
C GLN A 176 -25.75 -7.28 2.59
N LEU A 177 -24.50 -6.96 2.23
CA LEU A 177 -23.45 -6.66 3.21
C LEU A 177 -23.84 -5.51 4.14
N LYS A 178 -24.40 -4.42 3.59
CA LYS A 178 -24.88 -3.31 4.42
C LYS A 178 -25.92 -3.75 5.43
N ARG A 179 -26.86 -4.64 5.07
CA ARG A 179 -27.85 -5.18 6.05
C ARG A 179 -27.19 -6.05 7.10
N GLU A 180 -26.30 -6.95 6.70
CA GLU A 180 -25.59 -7.88 7.60
C GLU A 180 -24.73 -7.13 8.64
N TYR A 181 -24.10 -6.03 8.24
CA TYR A 181 -23.24 -5.20 9.10
C TYR A 181 -23.99 -4.04 9.79
N GLY A 182 -25.32 -3.96 9.67
CA GLY A 182 -26.12 -2.92 10.34
C GLY A 182 -26.05 -1.52 9.74
N PHE A 183 -25.60 -1.40 8.49
CA PHE A 183 -25.51 -0.16 7.70
C PHE A 183 -26.58 -0.07 6.60
N ALA A 184 -27.73 -0.70 6.81
CA ALA A 184 -28.87 -0.58 5.90
C ALA A 184 -29.20 0.92 5.68
N ASP A 185 -29.47 1.29 4.43
CA ASP A 185 -29.82 2.65 4.00
C ASP A 185 -28.78 3.75 4.29
N LYS A 186 -27.58 3.40 4.77
CA LYS A 186 -26.47 4.34 4.99
C LYS A 186 -25.64 4.55 3.72
N ASP A 187 -25.20 5.77 3.50
CA ASP A 187 -24.14 6.08 2.53
C ASP A 187 -22.79 5.95 3.23
N LEU A 188 -21.97 5.00 2.80
CA LEU A 188 -20.72 4.64 3.48
C LEU A 188 -19.51 5.30 2.82
N ILE A 189 -18.90 6.23 3.55
CA ILE A 189 -17.52 6.68 3.29
C ILE A 189 -16.59 5.82 4.13
N THR A 190 -15.50 5.32 3.56
CA THR A 190 -14.58 4.45 4.32
C THR A 190 -13.13 4.83 4.07
N THR A 191 -12.37 4.92 5.15
CA THR A 191 -10.90 4.86 5.14
C THR A 191 -10.50 3.60 5.91
N PHE A 192 -9.52 2.85 5.40
CA PHE A 192 -9.00 1.69 6.14
C PHE A 192 -7.47 1.64 6.18
N GLY A 193 -6.95 0.85 7.11
CA GLY A 193 -5.53 0.57 7.32
C GLY A 193 -5.06 1.00 8.72
N LEU A 194 -3.74 0.96 8.92
CA LEU A 194 -3.16 1.43 10.18
C LEU A 194 -3.37 2.94 10.34
N ILE A 195 -3.98 3.32 11.47
CA ILE A 195 -4.33 4.69 11.82
C ILE A 195 -3.10 5.43 12.37
N GLY A 196 -2.91 6.66 11.93
CA GLY A 196 -1.86 7.56 12.39
C GLY A 196 -1.93 8.92 11.69
N PRO A 197 -1.16 9.93 12.16
CA PRO A 197 -1.21 11.31 11.66
C PRO A 197 -1.00 11.44 10.15
N GLY A 198 -0.20 10.56 9.55
CA GLY A 198 0.03 10.52 8.10
C GLY A 198 -1.18 10.08 7.26
N LYS A 199 -2.32 9.74 7.88
CA LYS A 199 -3.55 9.33 7.20
C LYS A 199 -4.53 10.47 6.98
N GLY A 200 -4.41 11.60 7.69
CA GLY A 200 -5.27 12.78 7.52
C GLY A 200 -6.74 12.55 7.87
N ILE A 201 -7.02 11.66 8.83
CA ILE A 201 -8.40 11.32 9.22
C ILE A 201 -9.11 12.53 9.84
N GLU A 202 -8.38 13.37 10.57
CA GLU A 202 -8.87 14.63 11.14
C GLU A 202 -9.39 15.60 10.08
N ILE A 203 -8.82 15.59 8.87
CA ILE A 203 -9.28 16.42 7.75
C ILE A 203 -10.68 15.96 7.31
N VAL A 204 -10.89 14.64 7.27
CA VAL A 204 -12.20 14.05 6.93
C VAL A 204 -13.24 14.39 7.98
N ILE A 205 -12.93 14.20 9.26
CA ILE A 205 -13.89 14.46 10.34
C ILE A 205 -14.35 15.93 10.29
N ARG A 206 -13.43 16.87 10.04
CA ARG A 206 -13.74 18.30 9.85
C ARG A 206 -14.58 18.61 8.61
N THR A 207 -14.66 17.68 7.65
CA THR A 207 -15.48 17.79 6.44
C THR A 207 -16.94 17.39 6.68
N LEU A 208 -17.19 16.51 7.65
CA LEU A 208 -18.50 15.90 7.87
C LEU A 208 -19.61 16.88 8.30
N PRO A 209 -19.37 17.93 9.12
CA PRO A 209 -20.45 18.82 9.56
C PRO A 209 -21.23 19.45 8.40
N GLU A 210 -20.56 19.84 7.32
CA GLU A 210 -21.25 20.35 6.13
C GLU A 210 -22.03 19.24 5.42
N LEU A 211 -21.42 18.05 5.26
CA LEU A 211 -22.01 16.95 4.50
C LEU A 211 -23.27 16.37 5.16
N VAL A 212 -23.26 16.19 6.48
CA VAL A 212 -24.39 15.55 7.20
C VAL A 212 -25.66 16.41 7.20
N THR A 213 -25.54 17.72 6.98
CA THR A 213 -26.72 18.60 6.80
C THR A 213 -27.49 18.28 5.52
N ARG A 214 -26.78 17.84 4.46
CA ARG A 214 -27.33 17.49 3.15
C ARG A 214 -27.59 15.99 3.00
N HIS A 215 -26.78 15.16 3.65
CA HIS A 215 -26.78 13.70 3.55
C HIS A 215 -26.98 13.08 4.93
N ARG A 216 -28.23 13.06 5.42
CA ARG A 216 -28.58 12.62 6.78
C ARG A 216 -28.26 11.14 7.07
N ASN A 217 -28.14 10.32 6.03
CA ASN A 217 -27.80 8.89 6.15
C ASN A 217 -26.29 8.61 6.00
N LEU A 218 -25.46 9.65 5.90
CA LEU A 218 -24.02 9.50 5.77
C LEU A 218 -23.40 8.85 7.01
N MET A 219 -22.53 7.88 6.81
CA MET A 219 -21.71 7.26 7.84
C MET A 219 -20.26 7.16 7.37
N TYR A 220 -19.33 7.68 8.16
CA TYR A 220 -17.90 7.56 7.94
C TYR A 220 -17.31 6.43 8.77
N LEU A 221 -16.80 5.40 8.10
CA LEU A 221 -16.15 4.26 8.72
C LEU A 221 -14.63 4.45 8.74
N ILE A 222 -14.06 4.43 9.94
CA ILE A 222 -12.62 4.44 10.16
C ILE A 222 -12.21 3.02 10.55
N VAL A 223 -11.68 2.26 9.59
CA VAL A 223 -11.46 0.83 9.71
C VAL A 223 -9.98 0.51 9.94
N GLY A 224 -9.64 0.09 11.16
CA GLY A 224 -8.29 -0.35 11.49
C GLY A 224 -7.82 0.08 12.87
N ARG A 225 -6.70 -0.54 13.28
CA ARG A 225 -6.02 -0.23 14.54
C ARG A 225 -5.00 0.89 14.36
N THR A 226 -4.63 1.50 15.47
CA THR A 226 -3.55 2.49 15.49
C THR A 226 -2.24 1.77 15.18
N HIS A 227 -1.36 2.42 14.45
CA HIS A 227 -0.09 1.83 14.06
C HIS A 227 0.65 1.30 15.31
N PRO A 228 1.12 0.03 15.33
CA PRO A 228 1.70 -0.58 16.54
C PRO A 228 2.85 0.24 17.15
N LEU A 229 3.71 0.82 16.31
CA LEU A 229 4.78 1.72 16.76
C LEU A 229 4.25 3.00 17.43
N LEU A 230 3.16 3.59 16.95
CA LEU A 230 2.56 4.76 17.61
C LEU A 230 1.99 4.36 18.96
N VAL A 231 1.26 3.25 19.05
CA VAL A 231 0.74 2.73 20.32
C VAL A 231 1.86 2.50 21.33
N LYS A 232 3.01 1.99 20.89
CA LYS A 232 4.16 1.77 21.76
C LYS A 232 4.79 3.07 22.28
N HIS A 233 4.86 4.11 21.45
CA HIS A 233 5.54 5.37 21.80
C HIS A 233 4.65 6.41 22.49
N GLU A 234 3.36 6.46 22.13
CA GLU A 234 2.43 7.48 22.58
C GLU A 234 1.05 6.95 22.99
N GLY A 235 0.84 5.63 23.01
CA GLY A 235 -0.46 5.03 23.28
C GLY A 235 -1.48 5.30 22.16
N GLU A 236 -2.76 5.34 22.51
CA GLU A 236 -3.86 5.63 21.57
C GLU A 236 -4.08 7.14 21.37
N ARG A 237 -3.15 8.01 21.79
CA ARG A 237 -3.28 9.47 21.79
C ARG A 237 -3.85 10.06 20.50
N TYR A 238 -3.40 9.59 19.34
CA TYR A 238 -3.93 10.07 18.06
C TYR A 238 -5.39 9.64 17.84
N ARG A 239 -5.78 8.42 18.20
CA ARG A 239 -7.17 7.96 18.13
C ARG A 239 -8.06 8.68 19.14
N ASP A 240 -7.57 8.89 20.35
CA ASP A 240 -8.30 9.62 21.39
C ASP A 240 -8.61 11.04 20.90
N MET A 241 -7.61 11.73 20.31
CA MET A 241 -7.82 13.03 19.65
C MET A 241 -8.87 12.98 18.54
N LEU A 242 -8.89 11.93 17.71
CA LEU A 242 -9.94 11.78 16.69
C LEU A 242 -11.33 11.56 17.30
N THR A 243 -11.40 10.85 18.43
CA THR A 243 -12.65 10.57 19.15
C THR A 243 -13.19 11.85 19.79
N ASP A 244 -12.32 12.62 20.45
CA ASP A 244 -12.64 13.93 21.01
C ASP A 244 -13.13 14.88 19.92
N LEU A 245 -12.45 14.91 18.76
CA LEU A 245 -12.86 15.72 17.61
C LEU A 245 -14.25 15.34 17.08
N VAL A 246 -14.63 14.05 17.11
CA VAL A 246 -15.99 13.60 16.74
C VAL A 246 -17.02 14.12 17.74
N ILE A 247 -16.70 14.08 19.03
CA ILE A 247 -17.59 14.55 20.10
C ILE A 247 -17.78 16.06 20.02
N ASP A 248 -16.68 16.81 19.89
CA ASP A 248 -16.66 18.27 19.81
C ASP A 248 -17.49 18.80 18.63
N LEU A 249 -17.55 18.04 17.54
CA LEU A 249 -18.31 18.38 16.34
C LEU A 249 -19.72 17.78 16.31
N GLY A 250 -20.14 17.01 17.31
CA GLY A 250 -21.46 16.40 17.38
C GLY A 250 -21.71 15.32 16.31
N LEU A 251 -20.68 14.54 15.95
CA LEU A 251 -20.68 13.59 14.82
C LEU A 251 -20.80 12.12 15.25
N GLN A 252 -21.17 11.84 16.50
CA GLN A 252 -21.19 10.48 17.06
C GLN A 252 -22.09 9.51 16.27
N ASP A 253 -23.19 10.00 15.69
CA ASP A 253 -24.11 9.20 14.87
C ASP A 253 -23.67 9.05 13.39
N HIS A 254 -22.55 9.69 13.02
CA HIS A 254 -22.04 9.77 11.65
C HIS A 254 -20.61 9.25 11.49
N VAL A 255 -19.95 8.84 12.58
CA VAL A 255 -18.59 8.29 12.55
C VAL A 255 -18.54 7.00 13.35
N SER A 256 -18.00 5.94 12.75
CA SER A 256 -17.80 4.65 13.41
C SER A 256 -16.35 4.20 13.31
N PHE A 257 -15.75 3.90 14.47
CA PHE A 257 -14.41 3.36 14.58
C PHE A 257 -14.46 1.83 14.66
N ILE A 258 -13.94 1.14 13.64
CA ILE A 258 -13.78 -0.31 13.64
C ILE A 258 -12.35 -0.63 14.08
N ASN A 259 -12.12 -0.64 15.39
CA ASN A 259 -10.79 -0.73 15.99
C ASN A 259 -10.24 -2.18 16.07
N ARG A 260 -10.14 -2.84 14.93
CA ARG A 260 -9.60 -4.20 14.83
C ARG A 260 -8.81 -4.37 13.55
N PHE A 261 -7.87 -5.32 13.60
CA PHE A 261 -7.21 -5.79 12.39
C PHE A 261 -8.18 -6.79 11.73
N LEU A 262 -8.67 -6.45 10.55
CA LEU A 262 -9.64 -7.29 9.85
C LEU A 262 -8.92 -8.41 9.11
N GLU A 263 -9.50 -9.60 9.16
CA GLU A 263 -9.10 -10.70 8.30
C GLU A 263 -9.41 -10.38 6.83
N PRO A 264 -8.71 -10.99 5.85
CA PRO A 264 -8.87 -10.65 4.43
C PRO A 264 -10.32 -10.73 3.91
N GLU A 265 -11.09 -11.72 4.34
CA GLU A 265 -12.49 -11.85 3.92
C GLU A 265 -13.34 -10.69 4.44
N GLU A 266 -13.21 -10.37 5.72
CA GLU A 266 -13.95 -9.27 6.35
C GLU A 266 -13.53 -7.91 5.77
N LEU A 267 -12.24 -7.71 5.49
CA LEU A 267 -11.76 -6.51 4.78
C LEU A 267 -12.43 -6.39 3.40
N GLY A 268 -12.58 -7.52 2.69
CA GLY A 268 -13.32 -7.59 1.43
C GLY A 268 -14.76 -7.13 1.59
N ASP A 269 -15.45 -7.54 2.65
CA ASP A 269 -16.82 -7.12 2.95
C ASP A 269 -16.91 -5.60 3.17
N TYR A 270 -16.03 -5.03 4.01
CA TYR A 270 -15.95 -3.58 4.21
C TYR A 270 -15.74 -2.85 2.88
N LEU A 271 -14.78 -3.30 2.06
CA LEU A 271 -14.53 -2.72 0.73
C LEU A 271 -15.73 -2.81 -0.20
N TYR A 272 -16.46 -3.93 -0.23
CA TYR A 272 -17.61 -4.11 -1.11
C TYR A 272 -18.88 -3.40 -0.62
N MET A 273 -19.01 -3.11 0.69
CA MET A 273 -20.10 -2.30 1.22
C MET A 273 -19.88 -0.80 1.09
N THR A 274 -18.62 -0.33 1.08
CA THR A 274 -18.24 1.07 0.87
C THR A 274 -18.84 1.64 -0.41
N ASP A 275 -19.40 2.85 -0.30
CA ASP A 275 -19.87 3.64 -1.43
C ASP A 275 -18.79 4.56 -1.99
N ILE A 276 -18.02 5.19 -1.11
CA ILE A 276 -16.90 6.06 -1.45
C ILE A 276 -15.71 5.66 -0.58
N TYR A 277 -14.63 5.22 -1.23
CA TYR A 277 -13.37 5.05 -0.52
C TYR A 277 -12.62 6.38 -0.48
N LEU A 278 -12.15 6.76 0.71
CA LEU A 278 -11.50 8.04 0.95
C LEU A 278 -10.02 7.83 1.30
N SER A 279 -9.14 8.58 0.63
CA SER A 279 -7.68 8.56 0.88
C SER A 279 -7.18 9.97 1.20
N PRO A 280 -7.30 10.44 2.46
CA PRO A 280 -7.17 11.87 2.78
C PRO A 280 -5.74 12.26 3.20
N TYR A 281 -4.73 11.68 2.56
CA TYR A 281 -3.34 11.81 3.00
C TYR A 281 -2.80 13.25 2.89
N PRO A 282 -2.22 13.82 3.97
CA PRO A 282 -1.76 15.21 3.96
C PRO A 282 -0.46 15.39 3.17
N GLN A 283 0.34 14.33 3.00
CA GLN A 283 1.62 14.40 2.31
C GLN A 283 1.49 14.01 0.83
N MET A 284 1.89 14.92 -0.06
CA MET A 284 1.82 14.77 -1.51
C MET A 284 2.74 13.67 -2.07
N GLY A 285 3.83 13.38 -1.37
CA GLY A 285 4.90 12.49 -1.84
C GLY A 285 4.62 10.98 -1.74
N GLN A 286 3.48 10.55 -1.20
CA GLN A 286 3.18 9.11 -1.14
C GLN A 286 2.96 8.54 -2.55
N SER A 287 3.78 7.53 -2.91
CA SER A 287 3.83 7.02 -4.27
C SER A 287 2.80 5.92 -4.54
N ILE A 288 2.61 4.97 -3.62
CA ILE A 288 1.66 3.86 -3.76
C ILE A 288 0.98 3.60 -2.41
N SER A 289 -0.35 3.54 -2.42
CA SER A 289 -1.14 3.15 -1.24
C SER A 289 -1.82 1.82 -1.52
N GLY A 290 -1.39 0.76 -0.82
CA GLY A 290 -2.04 -0.55 -0.92
C GLY A 290 -3.53 -0.49 -0.59
N THR A 291 -3.93 0.40 0.32
CA THR A 291 -5.34 0.53 0.69
C THR A 291 -6.17 1.18 -0.42
N LEU A 292 -5.61 2.18 -1.11
CA LEU A 292 -6.22 2.74 -2.33
C LEU A 292 -6.24 1.72 -3.48
N ALA A 293 -5.18 0.94 -3.65
CA ALA A 293 -5.11 -0.09 -4.69
C ALA A 293 -6.21 -1.15 -4.49
N TYR A 294 -6.47 -1.55 -3.25
CA TYR A 294 -7.53 -2.49 -2.93
C TYR A 294 -8.93 -1.91 -3.20
N ALA A 295 -9.18 -0.67 -2.81
CA ALA A 295 -10.44 0.00 -3.08
C ALA A 295 -10.73 0.16 -4.59
N LEU A 296 -9.71 0.59 -5.36
CA LEU A 296 -9.78 0.63 -6.81
C LEU A 296 -10.05 -0.76 -7.39
N GLY A 297 -9.34 -1.78 -6.90
CA GLY A 297 -9.49 -3.15 -7.35
C GLY A 297 -10.87 -3.75 -7.04
N CYS A 298 -11.49 -3.38 -5.92
CA CYS A 298 -12.87 -3.73 -5.58
C CYS A 298 -13.91 -2.87 -6.33
N GLY A 299 -13.46 -1.98 -7.22
CA GLY A 299 -14.32 -1.16 -8.05
C GLY A 299 -15.06 -0.08 -7.27
N ARG A 300 -14.45 0.49 -6.23
CA ARG A 300 -15.03 1.61 -5.48
C ARG A 300 -14.73 2.95 -6.12
N ALA A 301 -15.68 3.88 -6.01
CA ALA A 301 -15.43 5.28 -6.32
C ALA A 301 -14.44 5.85 -5.29
N ILE A 302 -13.42 6.55 -5.77
CA ILE A 302 -12.37 7.11 -4.92
C ILE A 302 -12.57 8.61 -4.76
N VAL A 303 -12.41 9.11 -3.53
CA VAL A 303 -12.11 10.52 -3.25
C VAL A 303 -10.79 10.60 -2.50
N SER A 304 -9.98 11.61 -2.81
CA SER A 304 -8.63 11.71 -2.23
C SER A 304 -8.12 13.14 -2.21
N THR A 305 -7.20 13.43 -1.30
CA THR A 305 -6.25 14.55 -1.41
C THR A 305 -5.25 14.30 -2.55
N PRO A 306 -4.52 15.33 -3.03
CA PRO A 306 -3.74 15.25 -4.28
C PRO A 306 -2.36 14.57 -4.17
N HIS A 307 -2.27 13.38 -3.58
CA HIS A 307 -1.06 12.55 -3.67
C HIS A 307 -0.95 11.83 -5.02
N ILE A 308 0.27 11.40 -5.39
CA ILE A 308 0.63 10.91 -6.73
C ILE A 308 -0.29 9.77 -7.19
N TYR A 309 -0.51 8.77 -6.34
CA TYR A 309 -1.32 7.61 -6.71
C TYR A 309 -2.79 7.99 -6.94
N ALA A 310 -3.31 8.94 -6.18
CA ALA A 310 -4.67 9.45 -6.38
C ALA A 310 -4.80 10.29 -7.64
N GLN A 311 -3.81 11.12 -7.97
CA GLN A 311 -3.83 11.92 -9.20
C GLN A 311 -3.99 11.03 -10.45
N MET A 312 -3.32 9.88 -10.47
CA MET A 312 -3.52 8.88 -11.53
C MET A 312 -4.96 8.36 -11.58
N ALA A 313 -5.51 7.96 -10.42
CA ALA A 313 -6.90 7.52 -10.33
C ALA A 313 -7.88 8.61 -10.83
N GLY A 314 -7.57 9.89 -10.58
CA GLY A 314 -8.31 11.04 -11.08
C GLY A 314 -8.22 11.21 -12.60
N GLN A 315 -7.01 11.16 -13.17
CA GLN A 315 -6.75 11.29 -14.62
C GLN A 315 -7.45 10.19 -15.41
N GLU A 316 -7.46 8.96 -14.89
CA GLU A 316 -8.14 7.82 -15.50
C GLU A 316 -9.65 7.78 -15.16
N GLN A 317 -10.14 8.81 -14.48
CA GLN A 317 -11.53 9.00 -14.11
C GLN A 317 -12.12 7.81 -13.34
N ARG A 318 -11.32 7.27 -12.41
CA ARG A 318 -11.68 6.22 -11.41
C ARG A 318 -11.99 6.81 -10.04
N GLY A 319 -11.70 8.10 -9.85
CA GLY A 319 -12.02 8.87 -8.67
C GLY A 319 -12.01 10.37 -8.92
N LEU A 320 -12.26 11.13 -7.86
CA LEU A 320 -12.09 12.58 -7.81
C LEU A 320 -10.94 12.92 -6.86
N VAL A 321 -10.12 13.90 -7.24
CA VAL A 321 -8.95 14.33 -6.48
C VAL A 321 -9.11 15.80 -6.13
N ALA A 322 -8.99 16.12 -4.85
CA ALA A 322 -9.08 17.49 -4.36
C ALA A 322 -7.88 18.31 -4.84
N PRO A 323 -8.05 19.62 -5.11
CA PRO A 323 -6.94 20.49 -5.49
C PRO A 323 -5.94 20.73 -4.35
N ASP A 324 -6.38 20.55 -3.09
CA ASP A 324 -5.59 20.74 -1.88
C ASP A 324 -6.03 19.74 -0.78
N THR A 325 -5.46 19.88 0.41
CA THR A 325 -5.75 19.04 1.58
C THR A 325 -6.76 19.67 2.54
N THR A 326 -7.59 20.62 2.08
CA THR A 326 -8.56 21.29 2.95
C THR A 326 -9.85 20.48 3.10
N PRO A 327 -10.52 20.56 4.26
CA PRO A 327 -11.84 19.94 4.44
C PRO A 327 -12.86 20.38 3.39
N GLN A 328 -12.88 21.66 3.01
CA GLN A 328 -13.84 22.22 2.05
C GLN A 328 -13.67 21.60 0.66
N SER A 329 -12.42 21.43 0.20
CA SER A 329 -12.12 20.79 -1.06
C SER A 329 -12.57 19.32 -1.09
N LEU A 330 -12.38 18.57 0.00
CA LEU A 330 -12.91 17.21 0.12
C LEU A 330 -14.44 17.18 0.18
N ALA A 331 -15.08 18.10 0.91
CA ALA A 331 -16.53 18.20 1.04
C ALA A 331 -17.20 18.33 -0.32
N LYS A 332 -16.66 19.21 -1.18
CA LYS A 332 -17.17 19.44 -2.53
C LYS A 332 -17.18 18.17 -3.37
N LEU A 333 -16.11 17.38 -3.31
CA LEU A 333 -16.01 16.14 -4.09
C LEU A 333 -16.91 15.03 -3.54
N LEU A 334 -16.95 14.88 -2.21
CA LEU A 334 -17.82 13.92 -1.54
C LEU A 334 -19.29 14.23 -1.83
N ASN A 335 -19.71 15.48 -1.67
CA ASN A 335 -21.07 15.91 -1.98
C ASN A 335 -21.43 15.63 -3.44
N ARG A 336 -20.50 15.87 -4.37
CA ARG A 336 -20.73 15.58 -5.79
C ARG A 336 -21.03 14.11 -6.05
N ILE A 337 -20.24 13.18 -5.49
CA ILE A 337 -20.47 11.74 -5.69
C ILE A 337 -21.75 11.27 -4.97
N LEU A 338 -22.04 11.82 -3.79
CA LEU A 338 -23.26 11.49 -3.04
C LEU A 338 -24.53 12.00 -3.75
N SER A 339 -24.46 13.15 -4.44
CA SER A 339 -25.60 13.75 -5.13
C SER A 339 -25.77 13.31 -6.60
N GLU A 340 -24.74 12.72 -7.23
CA GLU A 340 -24.76 12.31 -8.64
C GLU A 340 -24.57 10.77 -8.80
N PRO A 341 -25.65 9.96 -8.71
CA PRO A 341 -25.56 8.50 -8.83
C PRO A 341 -24.91 8.01 -10.13
N ASP A 342 -25.15 8.70 -11.25
CA ASP A 342 -24.55 8.36 -12.54
C ASP A 342 -23.04 8.58 -12.57
N LEU A 343 -22.55 9.65 -11.91
CA LEU A 343 -21.13 9.90 -11.76
C LEU A 343 -20.49 8.77 -10.93
N LYS A 344 -21.09 8.45 -9.77
CA LYS A 344 -20.61 7.37 -8.91
C LYS A 344 -20.50 6.05 -9.68
N LEU A 345 -21.56 5.65 -10.38
CA LEU A 345 -21.60 4.42 -11.18
C LEU A 345 -20.53 4.41 -12.28
N LYS A 346 -20.28 5.56 -12.93
CA LYS A 346 -19.24 5.71 -13.95
C LYS A 346 -17.83 5.51 -13.37
N LEU A 347 -17.56 6.09 -12.19
CA LEU A 347 -16.27 5.92 -11.49
C LEU A 347 -16.08 4.45 -11.07
N GLU A 348 -17.09 3.84 -10.46
CA GLU A 348 -17.08 2.44 -10.02
C GLU A 348 -16.85 1.46 -11.18
N LYS A 349 -17.54 1.65 -12.31
CA LYS A 349 -17.36 0.81 -13.52
C LYS A 349 -15.92 0.84 -14.03
N ARG A 350 -15.27 2.01 -14.01
CA ARG A 350 -13.87 2.16 -14.44
C ARG A 350 -12.90 1.54 -13.46
N ALA A 351 -13.11 1.75 -12.16
CA ALA A 351 -12.32 1.11 -11.11
C ALA A 351 -12.46 -0.44 -11.21
N ALA A 352 -13.68 -0.96 -11.37
CA ALA A 352 -13.92 -2.40 -11.52
C ALA A 352 -13.23 -3.00 -12.76
N SER A 353 -13.11 -2.22 -13.84
CA SER A 353 -12.36 -2.63 -15.04
C SER A 353 -10.86 -2.81 -14.77
N LEU A 354 -10.27 -1.93 -13.95
CA LEU A 354 -8.91 -2.09 -13.47
C LEU A 354 -8.79 -3.33 -12.57
N GLY A 355 -9.69 -3.49 -11.60
CA GLY A 355 -9.68 -4.57 -10.63
C GLY A 355 -9.61 -5.97 -11.24
N ARG A 356 -10.21 -6.17 -12.41
CA ARG A 356 -10.11 -7.44 -13.15
C ARG A 356 -8.70 -7.75 -13.65
N LYS A 357 -7.88 -6.73 -13.90
CA LYS A 357 -6.52 -6.84 -14.46
C LYS A 357 -5.42 -6.93 -13.40
N ILE A 358 -5.70 -6.45 -12.19
CA ILE A 358 -4.68 -6.34 -11.13
C ILE A 358 -4.82 -7.42 -10.04
N LYS A 359 -5.55 -8.50 -10.28
CA LYS A 359 -5.62 -9.61 -9.30
C LYS A 359 -4.25 -10.26 -9.11
N TRP A 360 -3.94 -10.65 -7.89
CA TRP A 360 -2.64 -11.24 -7.56
C TRP A 360 -2.17 -12.39 -8.46
N PRO A 361 -3.02 -13.34 -8.92
CA PRO A 361 -2.57 -14.35 -9.87
C PRO A 361 -1.99 -13.77 -11.17
N TYR A 362 -2.57 -12.69 -11.70
CA TYR A 362 -2.06 -12.01 -12.91
C TYR A 362 -0.79 -11.21 -12.62
N ILE A 363 -0.71 -10.58 -11.45
CA ILE A 363 0.48 -9.83 -11.03
C ILE A 363 1.65 -10.79 -10.80
N ALA A 364 1.42 -11.93 -10.13
CA ALA A 364 2.43 -12.96 -9.93
C ALA A 364 2.93 -13.53 -11.26
N GLN A 365 2.05 -13.72 -12.24
CA GLN A 365 2.46 -14.15 -13.58
C GLN A 365 3.42 -13.16 -14.25
N GLN A 366 3.20 -11.85 -14.09
CA GLN A 366 4.13 -10.84 -14.62
C GLN A 366 5.50 -10.90 -13.93
N TYR A 367 5.54 -11.09 -12.61
CA TYR A 367 6.80 -11.30 -11.88
C TYR A 367 7.51 -12.60 -12.31
N ALA A 368 6.77 -13.68 -12.53
CA ALA A 368 7.33 -14.94 -13.00
C ALA A 368 7.97 -14.79 -14.40
N VAL A 369 7.25 -14.17 -15.35
CA VAL A 369 7.76 -13.90 -16.70
C VAL A 369 9.01 -13.02 -16.66
N LEU A 370 9.02 -11.96 -15.84
CA LEU A 370 10.19 -11.11 -15.66
C LEU A 370 11.38 -11.88 -15.07
N GLY A 371 11.13 -12.71 -14.06
CA GLY A 371 12.18 -13.55 -13.47
C GLY A 371 12.78 -14.52 -14.49
N GLU A 372 11.94 -15.18 -15.28
CA GLU A 372 12.39 -16.10 -16.33
C GLU A 372 13.21 -15.39 -17.40
N SER A 373 12.81 -14.19 -17.83
CA SER A 373 13.56 -13.44 -18.83
C SER A 373 14.94 -13.04 -18.31
N ILE A 374 15.04 -12.69 -17.02
CA ILE A 374 16.31 -12.37 -16.37
C ILE A 374 17.23 -13.60 -16.32
N LEU A 375 16.71 -14.77 -15.99
CA LEU A 375 17.51 -16.00 -15.87
C LEU A 375 17.93 -16.61 -17.22
N LYS A 376 17.30 -16.18 -18.33
CA LYS A 376 17.65 -16.59 -19.70
C LYS A 376 18.67 -15.65 -20.38
N SER A 377 18.89 -14.46 -19.81
CA SER A 377 19.83 -13.43 -20.30
C SER A 377 21.22 -13.68 -19.73
#